data_AF-A0A2S9I724-F1
#
_entry.id   AF-A0A2S9I724-F1
#
_cell.length_a   1.000
_cell.length_b   1.000
_cell.length_c   1.000
_cell.angle_alpha   90.00
_cell.angle_beta   90.00
_cell.angle_gamma   90.00
#
_symmetry.space_group_name_H-M   'P 1'
#
loop_
_entity.id
_entity.type
_entity.pdbx_description
1 polymer ?
#
loop_
_entity_poly.entity_id
_entity_poly.type
_entity_poly.pdbx_seq_one_letter_code
_entity_poly.pdbx_strand_id
1 'polypeptide(L)'
;MRRGYLLASQNGKKQGRTCRPAGQAELSCLALGGLDLNSAAGKIIMQVISAVAEFEKDLLIERTYSGLASARTAGKRVGRPPALNQEQRQAALGLLRAGASISAIAREFSTSRQTIMRLRDDAVSPELLE
;
A
#
# COMPACT_ATOMS: atom_id res chain seq x y z
N MET A 1 24.85 8.31 -3.14
CA MET A 1 24.37 6.95 -3.47
C MET A 1 24.58 6.03 -2.26
N ARG A 2 23.53 5.71 -1.50
CA ARG A 2 23.63 4.79 -0.35
C ARG A 2 23.51 3.35 -0.85
N ARG A 3 24.59 2.56 -0.73
CA ARG A 3 24.59 1.10 -0.96
C ARG A 3 23.65 0.45 0.07
N GLY A 4 22.51 -0.06 -0.41
CA GLY A 4 21.61 -0.87 0.41
C GLY A 4 22.24 -2.24 0.65
N TYR A 5 22.43 -2.60 1.91
CA TYR A 5 22.81 -3.96 2.30
C TYR A 5 21.57 -4.66 2.85
N LEU A 6 21.16 -5.77 2.22
CA LEU A 6 20.11 -6.64 2.73
C LEU A 6 20.79 -7.77 3.53
N LEU A 7 20.61 -7.74 4.86
CA LEU A 7 21.12 -8.76 5.77
C LEU A 7 20.15 -9.94 5.79
N ALA A 8 20.44 -10.99 5.02
CA ALA A 8 19.82 -12.30 5.23
C ALA A 8 20.70 -13.11 6.19
N SER A 9 20.14 -13.46 7.35
CA SER A 9 20.78 -14.32 8.36
C SER A 9 20.45 -15.77 8.08
N GLN A 10 21.45 -16.58 7.70
CA GLN A 10 21.39 -18.03 7.85
C GLN A 10 22.70 -18.52 8.49
N ASN A 11 22.59 -19.31 9.56
CA ASN A 11 23.68 -19.97 10.28
C ASN A 11 24.76 -19.06 10.87
N GLY A 12 24.38 -17.94 11.51
CA GLY A 12 25.25 -17.22 12.45
C GLY A 12 26.49 -16.53 11.86
N LYS A 13 26.72 -16.60 10.55
CA LYS A 13 27.84 -15.96 9.85
C LYS A 13 27.29 -14.89 8.90
N LYS A 14 27.58 -13.62 9.17
CA LYS A 14 27.26 -12.49 8.28
C LYS A 14 28.17 -12.54 7.05
N GLN A 15 27.82 -13.31 6.02
CA GLN A 15 28.48 -13.23 4.72
C GLN A 15 27.76 -12.20 3.84
N GLY A 16 28.38 -11.03 3.65
CA GLY A 16 27.96 -10.07 2.64
C GLY A 16 28.27 -10.62 1.25
N ARG A 17 27.31 -11.28 0.61
CA ARG A 17 27.43 -11.62 -0.81
C ARG A 17 26.99 -10.41 -1.63
N THR A 18 27.94 -9.78 -2.31
CA THR A 18 27.63 -8.86 -3.41
C THR A 18 26.84 -9.64 -4.46
N CYS A 19 25.72 -9.10 -4.92
CA CYS A 19 25.00 -9.64 -6.07
C CYS A 19 25.95 -9.60 -7.28
N ARG A 20 26.48 -10.76 -7.66
CA ARG A 20 27.20 -10.94 -8.92
C ARG A 20 26.19 -10.66 -10.04
N PRO A 21 26.51 -9.86 -11.08
CA PRO A 21 25.63 -9.72 -12.22
C PRO A 21 25.46 -11.13 -12.81
N ALA A 22 24.23 -11.65 -12.73
CA ALA A 22 23.90 -12.91 -13.37
C ALA A 22 24.16 -12.75 -14.88
N GLY A 23 24.87 -13.71 -15.46
CA GLY A 23 25.00 -13.81 -16.92
C GLY A 23 23.62 -13.91 -17.58
N GLN A 24 23.61 -13.80 -18.91
CA GLN A 24 22.41 -13.89 -19.73
C GLN A 24 21.58 -15.12 -19.34
N ALA A 25 20.38 -14.87 -18.79
CA ALA A 25 19.45 -15.92 -18.44
C ALA A 25 18.64 -16.27 -19.70
N GLU A 26 18.68 -17.54 -20.09
CA GLU A 26 17.87 -18.09 -21.16
C GLU A 26 16.51 -18.52 -20.58
N LEU A 27 15.42 -18.04 -21.17
CA LEU A 27 14.05 -18.28 -20.69
C LEU A 27 13.33 -19.15 -21.72
N SER A 28 13.14 -20.44 -21.40
CA SER A 28 12.35 -21.36 -22.23
C SER A 28 11.03 -21.69 -21.56
N CYS A 29 9.93 -21.57 -22.31
CA CYS A 29 8.61 -21.96 -21.84
C CYS A 29 8.32 -23.41 -22.25
N LEU A 30 8.42 -24.33 -21.29
CA LEU A 30 8.18 -25.77 -21.54
C LEU A 30 6.74 -26.04 -22.01
N ALA A 31 5.76 -25.28 -21.53
CA ALA A 31 4.36 -25.44 -21.90
C ALA A 31 4.05 -25.02 -23.35
N LEU A 32 4.89 -24.16 -23.95
CA LEU A 32 4.77 -23.74 -25.35
C LEU A 32 5.68 -24.57 -26.27
N GLY A 33 5.90 -25.84 -25.94
CA GLY A 33 6.74 -26.75 -26.72
C GLY A 33 8.24 -26.44 -26.61
N GLY A 34 8.69 -25.84 -25.50
CA GLY A 34 10.10 -25.50 -25.28
C GLY A 34 10.56 -24.25 -26.02
N LEU A 35 9.64 -23.37 -26.43
CA LEU A 35 9.92 -22.11 -27.10
C LEU A 35 10.90 -21.25 -26.29
N ASP A 36 11.99 -20.83 -26.92
CA ASP A 36 12.89 -19.80 -26.39
C ASP A 36 12.25 -18.42 -26.52
N LEU A 37 12.04 -17.76 -25.38
CA LEU A 37 11.41 -16.46 -25.28
C LEU A 37 12.36 -15.30 -25.60
N ASN A 38 13.67 -15.57 -25.68
CA ASN A 38 14.67 -14.60 -26.15
C ASN A 38 14.75 -14.54 -27.68
N SER A 39 14.22 -15.56 -28.39
CA SER A 39 14.13 -15.58 -29.85
C SER A 39 13.22 -14.47 -30.39
N ALA A 40 13.38 -14.12 -31.67
CA ALA A 40 12.53 -13.09 -32.31
C ALA A 40 11.03 -13.46 -32.28
N ALA A 41 10.69 -14.74 -32.47
CA ALA A 41 9.33 -15.23 -32.35
C ALA A 41 8.84 -15.23 -30.89
N GLY A 42 9.71 -15.61 -29.95
CA GLY A 42 9.44 -15.56 -28.51
C GLY A 42 9.11 -14.16 -28.01
N LYS A 43 9.84 -13.14 -28.49
CA LYS A 43 9.57 -11.74 -28.15
C LYS A 43 8.17 -11.29 -28.57
N ILE A 44 7.72 -11.65 -29.77
CA ILE A 44 6.38 -11.30 -30.25
C ILE A 44 5.31 -11.97 -29.37
N ILE A 45 5.47 -13.25 -29.05
CA ILE A 45 4.54 -13.98 -28.19
C ILE A 45 4.50 -13.35 -26.79
N MET A 46 5.66 -12.99 -26.23
CA MET A 46 5.73 -12.29 -24.95
C MET A 46 5.03 -10.93 -24.99
N GLN A 47 5.15 -10.17 -26.08
CA GLN A 47 4.44 -8.90 -26.25
C GLN A 47 2.92 -9.09 -26.27
N VAL A 48 2.44 -10.10 -27.00
CA VAL A 48 0.99 -10.41 -27.05
C VAL A 48 0.49 -10.82 -25.66
N ILE A 49 1.19 -11.73 -24.98
CA ILE A 49 0.80 -12.16 -23.63
C ILE A 49 0.85 -10.99 -22.64
N SER A 50 1.84 -10.11 -22.75
CA SER A 50 1.93 -8.91 -21.93
C SER A 50 0.74 -7.98 -22.17
N ALA A 51 0.36 -7.75 -23.43
CA ALA A 51 -0.79 -6.93 -23.77
C ALA A 51 -2.11 -7.51 -23.23
N VAL A 52 -2.28 -8.84 -23.32
CA VAL A 52 -3.45 -9.52 -22.72
C VAL A 52 -3.45 -9.40 -21.20
N ALA A 53 -2.29 -9.58 -20.55
CA ALA A 53 -2.17 -9.45 -19.11
C ALA A 53 -2.48 -8.03 -18.62
N GLU A 54 -2.07 -7.01 -19.36
CA GLU A 54 -2.41 -5.61 -19.09
C GLU A 54 -3.92 -5.36 -19.22
N PHE A 55 -4.54 -5.85 -20.30
CA PHE A 55 -5.98 -5.73 -20.51
C PHE A 55 -6.80 -6.40 -19.39
N GLU A 56 -6.43 -7.61 -18.96
CA GLU A 56 -7.10 -8.29 -17.86
C GLU A 56 -6.95 -7.55 -16.53
N LYS A 57 -5.76 -6.98 -16.27
CA LYS A 57 -5.51 -6.16 -15.09
C LYS A 57 -6.43 -4.95 -15.08
N ASP A 58 -6.60 -4.28 -16.21
CA ASP A 58 -7.45 -3.09 -16.31
C ASP A 58 -8.93 -3.45 -16.08
N LEU A 59 -9.42 -4.57 -16.62
CA LEU A 59 -10.76 -5.08 -16.32
C LEU A 59 -10.97 -5.40 -14.83
N LEU A 60 -9.97 -5.96 -14.15
CA LEU A 60 -10.04 -6.21 -12.70
C LEU A 60 -10.12 -4.92 -11.89
N ILE A 61 -9.39 -3.89 -12.33
CA ILE A 61 -9.41 -2.56 -11.72
C ILE A 61 -10.80 -1.94 -11.86
N GLU A 62 -11.38 -1.96 -13.07
CA GLU A 62 -12.74 -1.46 -13.32
C GLU A 62 -13.79 -2.12 -12.43
N ARG A 63 -13.74 -3.46 -12.31
CA ARG A 63 -14.63 -4.22 -11.41
C ARG A 63 -14.47 -3.80 -9.96
N THR A 64 -13.23 -3.59 -9.52
CA THR A 64 -12.94 -3.14 -8.16
C THR A 64 -13.53 -1.76 -7.90
N TYR A 65 -13.40 -0.82 -8.84
CA TYR A 65 -13.98 0.51 -8.73
C TYR A 65 -15.51 0.46 -8.69
N SER A 66 -16.15 -0.35 -9.53
CA SER A 66 -17.60 -0.55 -9.52
C SER A 66 -18.10 -1.12 -8.18
N GLY A 67 -17.38 -2.11 -7.64
CA GLY A 67 -17.68 -2.68 -6.33
C GLY A 67 -17.51 -1.66 -5.19
N LEU A 68 -16.44 -0.86 -5.24
CA LEU A 68 -16.21 0.23 -4.29
C LEU A 68 -17.27 1.31 -4.37
N ALA A 69 -17.70 1.69 -5.58
CA ALA A 69 -18.77 2.66 -5.79
C ALA A 69 -20.09 2.14 -5.18
N SER A 70 -20.43 0.88 -5.42
CA SER A 70 -21.62 0.23 -4.84
C SER A 70 -21.56 0.12 -3.32
N ALA A 71 -20.37 -0.16 -2.75
CA ALA A 71 -20.19 -0.18 -1.31
C ALA A 71 -20.33 1.21 -0.68
N ARG A 72 -19.82 2.25 -1.36
CA ARG A 72 -19.97 3.65 -0.92
C ARG A 72 -21.42 4.10 -0.96
N THR A 73 -22.18 3.78 -2.01
CA THR A 73 -23.61 4.13 -2.10
C THR A 73 -24.44 3.38 -1.05
N ALA A 74 -24.08 2.14 -0.73
CA ALA A 74 -24.66 1.39 0.39
C ALA A 74 -24.24 1.91 1.78
N GLY A 75 -23.44 2.98 1.87
CA GLY A 75 -22.98 3.56 3.13
C GLY A 75 -21.96 2.72 3.88
N LYS A 76 -21.38 1.68 3.25
CA LYS A 76 -20.35 0.86 3.88
C LYS A 76 -19.03 1.64 3.91
N ARG A 77 -18.39 1.65 5.08
CA ARG A 77 -17.08 2.27 5.25
C ARG A 77 -16.02 1.48 4.48
N VAL A 78 -15.35 2.14 3.54
CA VAL A 78 -14.21 1.57 2.81
C VAL A 78 -12.90 1.96 3.53
N GLY A 79 -12.01 0.99 3.73
CA GLY A 79 -10.67 1.20 4.28
C GLY A 79 -10.53 0.92 5.78
N ARG A 80 -9.39 1.32 6.36
CA ARG A 80 -9.05 1.02 7.75
C ARG A 80 -10.03 1.71 8.71
N PRO A 81 -10.54 1.01 9.74
CA PRO A 81 -11.33 1.66 10.79
C PRO A 81 -10.49 2.72 11.52
N PRO A 82 -11.14 3.79 12.03
CA PRO A 82 -10.43 4.82 12.76
C PRO A 82 -9.97 4.24 14.11
N ALA A 83 -8.87 4.76 14.64
CA ALA A 83 -8.38 4.33 15.96
C ALA A 83 -9.29 4.76 17.12
N LEU A 84 -10.16 5.76 16.90
CA LEU A 84 -11.08 6.31 17.88
C LEU A 84 -12.52 6.18 17.37
N ASN A 85 -13.43 5.78 18.25
CA ASN A 85 -14.87 5.82 18.00
C ASN A 85 -15.37 7.27 17.92
N GLN A 86 -16.59 7.47 17.41
CA GLN A 86 -17.17 8.81 17.25
C GLN A 86 -17.30 9.55 18.58
N GLU A 87 -17.71 8.86 19.65
CA GLU A 87 -17.79 9.41 21.01
C GLU A 87 -16.41 9.81 21.55
N GLN A 88 -15.41 8.94 21.38
CA GLN A 88 -14.04 9.20 21.80
C GLN A 88 -13.42 10.37 21.03
N ARG A 89 -13.75 10.53 19.74
CA ARG A 89 -13.35 11.71 18.95
C ARG A 89 -13.94 12.99 19.54
N GLN A 90 -15.23 12.99 19.90
CA GLN A 90 -15.87 14.16 20.51
C GLN A 90 -15.28 14.50 21.88
N ALA A 91 -15.03 13.49 22.72
CA ALA A 91 -14.36 13.66 24.01
C ALA A 91 -12.95 14.25 23.84
N ALA A 92 -12.15 13.71 22.92
CA ALA A 92 -10.81 14.22 22.63
C ALA A 92 -10.83 15.66 22.09
N LEU A 93 -11.80 16.02 21.25
CA LEU A 93 -11.99 17.41 20.78
C LEU A 93 -12.40 18.34 21.93
N GLY A 94 -13.24 17.89 22.86
CA GLY A 94 -13.58 18.64 24.07
C GLY A 94 -12.36 18.94 24.93
N LEU A 95 -11.50 17.93 25.14
CA LEU A 95 -10.24 18.08 25.89
C LEU A 95 -9.25 19.02 25.17
N LEU A 96 -9.17 18.95 23.83
CA LEU A 96 -8.38 19.89 23.04
C LEU A 96 -8.87 21.34 23.19
N ARG A 97 -10.19 21.56 23.18
CA ARG A 97 -10.80 22.89 23.42
C ARG A 97 -10.57 23.40 24.84
N ALA A 98 -10.52 22.50 25.83
CA ALA A 98 -10.16 22.82 27.20
C ALA A 98 -8.66 23.12 27.40
N GLY A 99 -7.84 23.04 26.35
CA GLY A 99 -6.41 23.34 26.39
C GLY A 99 -5.52 22.20 26.88
N ALA A 100 -6.03 20.97 26.97
CA ALA A 100 -5.24 19.83 27.38
C ALA A 100 -4.14 19.50 26.34
N SER A 101 -2.98 19.05 26.82
CA SER A 101 -1.85 18.74 25.93
C SER A 101 -2.13 17.51 25.05
N ILE A 102 -1.69 17.56 23.79
CA ILE A 102 -1.84 16.47 22.81
C ILE A 102 -1.26 15.14 23.34
N SER A 103 -0.16 15.21 24.09
CA SER A 103 0.49 14.03 24.68
C SER A 103 -0.34 13.40 25.80
N ALA A 104 -1.05 14.21 26.59
CA ALA A 104 -1.92 13.71 27.66
C ALA A 104 -3.14 12.98 27.07
N ILE A 105 -3.80 13.60 26.09
CA ILE A 105 -4.96 13.03 25.39
C ILE A 105 -4.57 11.73 24.68
N ALA A 106 -3.41 11.69 24.01
CA ALA A 106 -2.94 10.48 23.33
C ALA A 106 -2.76 9.30 24.30
N ARG A 107 -2.25 9.56 25.52
CA ARG A 107 -2.10 8.52 26.56
C ARG A 107 -3.45 8.06 27.09
N GLU A 108 -4.36 8.99 27.34
CA GLU A 108 -5.70 8.70 27.85
C GLU A 108 -6.48 7.77 26.91
N PHE A 109 -6.44 8.05 25.60
CA PHE A 109 -7.11 7.22 24.60
C PHE A 109 -6.24 6.07 24.06
N SER A 110 -5.05 5.83 24.63
CA SER A 110 -4.10 4.80 24.14
C SER A 110 -3.81 4.87 22.64
N THR A 111 -3.72 6.07 22.09
CA THR A 111 -3.43 6.32 20.67
C THR A 111 -2.09 7.03 20.48
N SER A 112 -1.62 7.06 19.23
CA SER A 112 -0.43 7.85 18.90
C SER A 112 -0.75 9.35 18.94
N ARG A 113 0.25 10.18 19.31
CA ARG A 113 0.15 11.66 19.22
C ARG A 113 -0.31 12.12 17.83
N GLN A 114 0.13 11.42 16.78
CA GLN A 114 -0.25 11.68 15.39
C GLN A 114 -1.76 11.52 15.14
N THR A 115 -2.42 10.62 15.85
CA THR A 115 -3.88 10.42 15.75
C THR A 115 -4.63 11.65 16.28
N ILE A 116 -4.19 12.19 17.42
CA ILE A 116 -4.78 13.39 18.04
C ILE A 116 -4.44 14.66 17.24
N MET A 117 -3.22 14.77 16.71
CA MET A 117 -2.83 15.88 15.84
C MET A 117 -3.71 15.94 14.59
N ARG A 118 -3.90 14.81 13.89
CA ARG A 118 -4.80 14.72 12.74
C ARG A 118 -6.24 15.09 13.11
N LEU A 119 -6.72 14.63 14.26
CA LEU A 119 -8.06 14.98 14.74
C LEU A 119 -8.23 16.49 14.95
N ARG A 120 -7.20 17.16 15.49
CA ARG A 120 -7.18 18.62 15.64
C ARG A 120 -7.19 19.31 14.28
N ASP A 121 -6.33 18.88 13.36
CA ASP A 121 -6.20 19.50 12.03
C ASP A 121 -7.47 19.30 11.18
N ASP A 122 -8.08 18.11 11.23
CA ASP A 122 -9.39 17.79 10.65
C ASP A 122 -10.49 18.73 11.19
N ALA A 123 -10.43 19.09 12.48
CA ALA A 123 -11.43 19.95 13.12
C ALA A 123 -11.23 21.45 12.85
N VAL A 124 -10.05 21.87 12.41
CA VAL A 124 -9.72 23.26 12.06
C VAL A 124 -9.99 23.56 10.58
N SER A 125 -10.24 22.53 9.76
CA SER A 125 -10.44 22.66 8.32
C SER A 125 -11.92 22.70 7.81
N PRO A 126 -12.98 23.04 8.57
CA PRO A 126 -14.34 23.09 8.03
C PRO A 126 -14.63 24.29 7.09
N GLU A 127 -13.68 25.20 6.85
CA GLU A 127 -13.88 26.41 6.02
C GLU A 127 -13.56 26.24 4.51
N LEU A 128 -13.27 25.03 4.02
CA LEU A 128 -12.92 24.80 2.60
C LEU A 128 -13.87 23.84 1.85
N LEU A 129 -15.15 23.83 2.25
CA LEU A 129 -16.23 23.23 1.46
C LEU A 129 -17.29 24.29 1.12
N GLU A 130 -16.90 25.30 0.35
CA GLU A 130 -17.77 25.98 -0.62
C GLU A 130 -17.20 25.78 -2.03
#